data_AF-A0A9X8VE04-F1
#
_entry.id   AF-A0A9X8VE04-F1
#
_cell.length_a   1.000
_cell.length_b   1.000
_cell.length_c   1.000
_cell.angle_alpha   90.00
_cell.angle_beta   90.00
_cell.angle_gamma   90.00
#
_symmetry.space_group_name_H-M   'P 1'
#
loop_
_entity.id
_entity.type
_entity.pdbx_description
1 polymer ?
#
loop_
_entity_poly.entity_id
_entity_poly.type
_entity_poly.pdbx_seq_one_letter_code
_entity_poly.pdbx_strand_id
1 'polypeptide(L)'
;PQVAQQIATTLRNDNHGDADFSYEALKAYQMLYLPKQYDGKFLRAWVMLNLQRNLPQGSTQKQLQQIEWHLSQLLDAQIQASPYAKDEQLVAQAQAAINRAPLSQRVYGRLKRLL
;
A
#
# COMPACT_ATOMS: atom_id res chain seq x y z
N PRO A 1 4.32 14.47 0.26
CA PRO A 1 4.03 14.26 -1.18
C PRO A 1 4.61 12.96 -1.78
N GLN A 2 5.87 12.59 -1.47
CA GLN A 2 6.52 11.41 -2.07
C GLN A 2 5.83 10.08 -1.77
N VAL A 3 5.44 9.83 -0.52
CA VAL A 3 4.72 8.59 -0.14
C VAL A 3 3.44 8.40 -0.95
N ALA A 4 2.67 9.47 -1.18
CA ALA A 4 1.46 9.41 -2.00
C ALA A 4 1.76 9.04 -3.46
N GLN A 5 2.83 9.60 -4.04
CA GLN A 5 3.27 9.23 -5.39
C GLN A 5 3.73 7.77 -5.45
N GLN A 6 4.49 7.32 -4.45
CA GLN A 6 4.96 5.94 -4.39
C GLN A 6 3.78 4.96 -4.32
N ILE A 7 2.82 5.19 -3.43
CA ILE A 7 1.59 4.37 -3.34
C ILE A 7 0.85 4.33 -4.69
N ALA A 8 0.67 5.48 -5.34
CA ALA A 8 0.00 5.56 -6.64
C ALA A 8 0.76 4.83 -7.75
N THR A 9 2.09 4.97 -7.80
CA THR A 9 2.95 4.29 -8.76
C THR A 9 2.96 2.79 -8.54
N THR A 10 3.01 2.33 -7.28
CA THR A 10 2.92 0.91 -6.95
C THR A 10 1.59 0.31 -7.41
N LEU A 11 0.46 0.98 -7.14
CA LEU A 11 -0.85 0.52 -7.62
C LEU A 11 -0.93 0.50 -9.15
N ARG A 12 -0.38 1.51 -9.82
CA ARG A 12 -0.38 1.60 -11.29
C ARG A 12 0.47 0.52 -11.95
N ASN A 13 1.56 0.12 -11.30
CA ASN A 13 2.50 -0.88 -11.81
C ASN A 13 2.19 -2.30 -11.30
N ASP A 14 1.11 -2.47 -10.52
CA ASP A 14 0.68 -3.78 -10.06
C ASP A 14 0.26 -4.65 -11.26
N ASN A 15 0.84 -5.84 -11.36
CA ASN A 15 0.52 -6.79 -12.42
C ASN A 15 -0.69 -7.68 -12.07
N HIS A 16 -1.24 -7.53 -10.86
CA HIS A 16 -2.37 -8.27 -10.34
C HIS A 16 -2.16 -9.80 -10.25
N GLY A 17 -0.89 -10.24 -10.20
CA GLY A 17 -0.53 -11.65 -10.02
C GLY A 17 -0.70 -12.15 -8.57
N ASP A 18 -0.71 -11.23 -7.60
CA ASP A 18 -0.98 -11.49 -6.19
C ASP A 18 -2.19 -10.67 -5.75
N ALA A 19 -3.32 -11.34 -5.55
CA ALA A 19 -4.58 -10.70 -5.20
C ALA A 19 -4.54 -10.01 -3.82
N ASP A 20 -3.75 -10.55 -2.88
CA ASP A 20 -3.60 -9.97 -1.55
C ASP A 20 -2.79 -8.67 -1.63
N PHE A 21 -1.70 -8.69 -2.38
CA PHE A 21 -0.93 -7.48 -2.65
C PHE A 21 -1.76 -6.42 -3.38
N SER A 22 -2.49 -6.82 -4.42
CA SER A 22 -3.36 -5.92 -5.20
C SER A 22 -4.39 -5.22 -4.32
N TYR A 23 -5.01 -5.99 -3.41
CA TYR A 23 -5.96 -5.46 -2.44
C TYR A 23 -5.31 -4.46 -1.48
N GLU A 24 -4.14 -4.81 -0.92
CA GLU A 24 -3.44 -3.93 0.01
C GLU A 24 -2.94 -2.65 -0.66
N ALA A 25 -2.51 -2.73 -1.93
CA ALA A 25 -2.14 -1.56 -2.73
C ALA A 25 -3.34 -0.63 -2.97
N LEU A 26 -4.49 -1.19 -3.36
CA LEU A 26 -5.72 -0.43 -3.54
C LEU A 26 -6.20 0.19 -2.21
N LYS A 27 -6.11 -0.56 -1.12
CA LYS A 27 -6.45 -0.08 0.23
C LYS A 27 -5.56 1.10 0.63
N ALA A 28 -4.25 0.97 0.49
CA ALA A 28 -3.28 2.04 0.79
C ALA A 28 -3.57 3.30 -0.04
N TYR A 29 -3.86 3.14 -1.34
CA TYR A 29 -4.22 4.26 -2.21
C TYR A 29 -5.48 4.98 -1.73
N GLN A 30 -6.54 4.24 -1.42
CA GLN A 30 -7.81 4.83 -0.97
C GLN A 30 -7.70 5.57 0.36
N MET A 31 -6.84 5.13 1.28
CA MET A 31 -6.61 5.81 2.56
C MET A 31 -6.14 7.26 2.40
N LEU A 32 -5.44 7.58 1.31
CA LEU A 32 -4.97 8.95 1.03
C LEU A 32 -6.09 9.93 0.64
N TYR A 33 -7.29 9.43 0.36
CA TYR A 33 -8.44 10.22 -0.10
C TYR A 33 -9.67 10.06 0.79
N LEU A 34 -9.67 9.07 1.70
CA LEU A 34 -10.78 8.74 2.58
C LEU A 34 -10.34 8.86 4.05
N PRO A 35 -10.45 10.05 4.67
CA PRO A 35 -10.00 10.29 6.04
C PRO A 35 -10.57 9.30 7.06
N LYS A 36 -11.82 8.87 6.88
CA LYS A 36 -12.49 7.91 7.76
C LYS A 36 -11.89 6.50 7.73
N GLN A 37 -11.15 6.16 6.67
CA GLN A 37 -10.52 4.85 6.49
C GLN A 37 -9.01 4.90 6.74
N TYR A 38 -8.46 6.08 7.07
CA TYR A 38 -7.04 6.28 7.23
C TYR A 38 -6.49 5.47 8.41
N ASP A 39 -5.50 4.61 8.12
CA ASP A 39 -4.74 3.87 9.12
C ASP A 39 -3.24 4.12 8.86
N GLY A 40 -2.67 5.02 9.64
CA GLY A 40 -1.26 5.41 9.51
C GLY A 40 -0.28 4.24 9.70
N LYS A 41 -0.57 3.36 10.67
CA LYS A 41 0.29 2.20 10.97
C LYS A 41 0.26 1.21 9.81
N PHE A 42 -0.91 0.97 9.23
CA PHE A 42 -1.03 0.15 8.02
C PHE A 42 -0.24 0.76 6.86
N LEU A 43 -0.42 2.07 6.57
CA LEU A 43 0.30 2.74 5.50
C LEU A 43 1.82 2.65 5.70
N ARG A 44 2.30 2.91 6.91
CA ARG A 44 3.73 2.80 7.24
C ARG A 44 4.26 1.40 6.98
N ALA A 45 3.60 0.38 7.52
CA ALA A 45 4.02 -1.01 7.35
C ALA A 45 4.03 -1.41 5.88
N TRP A 46 2.99 -1.05 5.13
CA TRP A 46 2.86 -1.35 3.71
C TRP A 46 3.91 -0.62 2.86
N VAL A 47 4.16 0.67 3.11
CA VAL A 47 5.20 1.44 2.41
C VAL A 47 6.58 0.85 2.69
N MET A 48 6.87 0.48 3.94
CA MET A 48 8.14 -0.13 4.33
C MET A 48 8.37 -1.47 3.64
N LEU A 49 7.34 -2.33 3.58
CA LEU A 49 7.38 -3.60 2.85
C LEU A 49 7.68 -3.39 1.36
N ASN A 50 7.02 -2.43 0.72
CA ASN A 50 7.24 -2.12 -0.70
C ASN A 50 8.63 -1.55 -0.98
N LEU A 51 9.17 -0.75 -0.05
CA LEU A 51 10.53 -0.24 -0.14
C LEU A 51 11.55 -1.37 -0.05
N GLN A 52 11.35 -2.33 0.87
CA GLN A 52 12.23 -3.50 1.02
C GLN A 52 12.26 -4.41 -0.21
N ARG A 53 11.16 -4.50 -0.97
CA ARG A 53 11.12 -5.28 -2.22
C ARG A 53 12.03 -4.72 -3.32
N ASN A 54 12.35 -3.43 -3.28
CA ASN A 54 13.13 -2.72 -4.30
C ASN A 54 14.40 -2.07 -3.70
N LEU A 55 14.97 -2.68 -2.66
CA LEU A 55 16.06 -2.09 -1.90
C LEU A 55 17.37 -2.05 -2.71
N PRO A 56 18.07 -0.90 -2.79
CA PRO A 56 19.39 -0.84 -3.41
C PRO A 56 20.39 -1.76 -2.70
N GLN A 57 21.28 -2.39 -3.48
CA GLN A 57 22.38 -3.17 -2.92
C GLN A 57 23.23 -2.31 -1.97
N GLY A 58 23.59 -2.86 -0.81
CA GLY A 58 24.38 -2.17 0.22
C GLY A 58 23.56 -1.35 1.23
N SER A 59 22.23 -1.37 1.16
CA SER A 59 21.38 -0.74 2.17
C SER A 59 21.57 -1.39 3.54
N THR A 60 21.72 -0.57 4.58
CA THR A 60 22.01 -1.02 5.96
C THR A 60 20.75 -1.09 6.82
N GLN A 61 20.76 -1.95 7.85
CA GLN A 61 19.69 -2.03 8.85
C GLN A 61 19.41 -0.67 9.51
N LYS A 62 20.45 0.14 9.75
CA LYS A 62 20.33 1.47 10.35
C LYS A 62 19.57 2.45 9.45
N GLN A 63 19.83 2.42 8.14
CA GLN A 63 19.08 3.23 7.17
C GLN A 63 17.60 2.83 7.12
N LEU A 64 17.31 1.52 7.17
CA LEU A 64 15.93 1.04 7.23
C LEU A 64 15.21 1.53 8.48
N GLN A 65 15.85 1.48 9.65
CA GLN A 65 15.29 1.99 10.90
C GLN A 65 15.03 3.51 10.85
N GLN A 66 15.95 4.27 10.23
CA GLN A 66 15.75 5.71 10.03
C GLN A 66 14.53 5.99 9.16
N ILE A 67 14.38 5.29 8.04
CA ILE A 67 13.22 5.42 7.14
C ILE A 67 11.93 5.07 7.90
N GLU A 68 11.91 3.94 8.62
CA GLU A 68 10.74 3.54 9.40
C GLU A 68 10.37 4.60 10.45
N TRP A 69 11.35 5.16 11.16
CA TRP A 69 11.13 6.24 12.11
C TRP A 69 10.50 7.46 11.43
N HIS A 70 11.07 7.93 10.31
CA HIS A 70 10.50 9.05 9.55
C HIS A 70 9.08 8.78 9.06
N LEU A 71 8.80 7.56 8.59
CA LEU A 71 7.45 7.16 8.17
C LEU A 71 6.48 7.17 9.36
N SER A 72 6.90 6.79 10.57
CA SER A 72 6.03 6.85 11.75
C SER A 72 5.64 8.29 12.10
N GLN A 73 6.60 9.22 12.06
CA GLN A 73 6.31 10.63 12.30
C GLN A 73 5.41 11.23 11.23
N LEU A 74 5.53 10.77 9.99
CA LEU A 74 4.72 11.27 8.88
C LEU A 74 3.29 10.68 8.89
N LEU A 75 3.17 9.36 9.00
CA LEU A 75 1.93 8.64 8.72
C LEU A 75 1.12 8.33 9.98
N ASP A 76 1.78 8.11 11.12
CA ASP A 76 1.09 7.71 12.36
C ASP A 76 0.61 8.94 13.15
N ALA A 77 1.28 10.08 13.01
CA ALA A 77 1.00 11.29 13.81
C ALA A 77 -0.31 11.99 13.44
N GLN A 78 -0.72 11.95 12.17
CA GLN A 78 -1.95 12.60 11.70
C GLN A 78 -2.44 11.96 10.39
N ILE A 79 -3.69 12.24 10.06
CA ILE A 79 -4.26 11.86 8.76
C ILE A 79 -3.53 12.63 7.66
N GLN A 80 -2.95 11.90 6.72
CA GLN A 80 -2.31 12.45 5.54
C GLN A 80 -3.23 12.30 4.33
N ALA A 81 -3.55 13.41 3.70
CA ALA A 81 -4.23 13.42 2.41
C ALA A 81 -3.21 13.52 1.27
N SER A 82 -3.50 12.85 0.15
CA SER A 82 -2.74 13.10 -1.08
C SER A 82 -2.96 14.55 -1.52
N PRO A 83 -1.89 15.30 -1.88
CA PRO A 83 -2.04 16.62 -2.49
C PRO A 83 -2.44 16.54 -3.97
N TYR A 84 -2.47 15.34 -4.56
CA TYR A 84 -2.82 15.12 -5.95
C TYR A 84 -4.29 14.75 -6.08
N ALA A 85 -4.90 15.00 -7.24
CA ALA A 85 -6.25 14.54 -7.53
C ALA A 85 -6.33 13.01 -7.50
N LYS A 86 -7.46 12.49 -7.02
CA LYS A 86 -7.75 11.06 -7.04
C LYS A 86 -7.95 10.61 -8.49
N ASP A 87 -7.32 9.50 -8.84
CA ASP A 87 -7.44 8.82 -10.13
C ASP A 87 -8.52 7.74 -10.01
N GLU A 88 -9.77 8.12 -10.30
CA GLU A 88 -10.93 7.20 -10.22
C GLU A 88 -10.82 6.05 -11.23
N GLN A 89 -10.14 6.26 -12.37
CA GLN A 89 -9.93 5.20 -13.35
C GLN A 89 -8.97 4.13 -12.83
N LEU A 90 -7.88 4.55 -12.17
CA LEU A 90 -6.94 3.62 -11.51
C LEU A 90 -7.64 2.77 -10.45
N VAL A 91 -8.52 3.37 -9.64
CA VAL A 91 -9.33 2.66 -8.64
C VAL A 91 -10.23 1.61 -9.29
N ALA A 92 -10.97 2.01 -10.33
CA ALA A 92 -11.87 1.10 -11.03
C ALA A 92 -11.13 -0.08 -11.69
N GLN A 93 -9.97 0.16 -12.30
CA GLN A 93 -9.14 -0.86 -12.92
C GLN A 93 -8.63 -1.88 -11.89
N ALA A 94 -8.05 -1.40 -10.78
CA ALA A 94 -7.56 -2.27 -9.71
C ALA A 94 -8.70 -3.11 -9.10
N GLN A 95 -9.87 -2.50 -8.86
CA GLN A 95 -11.03 -3.22 -8.34
C GLN A 95 -11.52 -4.30 -9.31
N ALA A 96 -11.55 -4.02 -10.61
CA ALA A 96 -11.94 -4.99 -11.63
C ALA A 96 -10.95 -6.16 -11.70
N ALA A 97 -9.64 -5.89 -11.60
CA ALA A 97 -8.61 -6.93 -11.58
C ALA A 97 -8.73 -7.84 -10.34
N ILE A 98 -8.87 -7.26 -9.14
CA ILE A 98 -9.05 -8.01 -7.88
C ILE A 98 -10.29 -8.90 -7.95
N ASN A 99 -11.38 -8.42 -8.54
CA ASN A 99 -12.63 -9.16 -8.64
C ASN A 99 -12.57 -10.35 -9.62
N ARG A 100 -11.62 -10.36 -10.56
CA ARG A 100 -11.39 -11.45 -11.51
C ARG A 100 -10.63 -12.63 -10.90
N ALA A 101 -9.91 -12.44 -9.79
CA ALA A 101 -9.24 -13.54 -9.10
C ALA A 101 -10.27 -14.55 -8.54
N PRO A 102 -10.10 -15.87 -8.73
CA PRO A 102 -11.07 -16.86 -8.26
C PRO A 102 -11.27 -16.77 -6.75
N LEU A 103 -12.53 -16.90 -6.31
CA LEU A 103 -12.94 -16.76 -4.90
C LEU A 103 -12.13 -17.67 -3.95
N SER A 104 -11.69 -18.84 -4.41
CA SER A 104 -10.86 -19.79 -3.65
C SER A 104 -9.53 -19.19 -3.20
N GLN A 105 -8.86 -18.39 -4.03
CA GLN A 105 -7.63 -17.70 -3.65
C GLN A 105 -7.91 -16.59 -2.62
N ARG A 106 -9.00 -15.83 -2.79
CA ARG A 106 -9.39 -14.74 -1.89
C ARG A 106 -9.77 -15.24 -0.49
N VAL A 107 -10.47 -16.38 -0.40
CA VAL A 107 -10.87 -16.97 0.89
C VAL A 107 -9.70 -17.66 1.59
N TYR A 108 -8.84 -18.38 0.86
CA TYR A 108 -7.69 -19.07 1.44
C TYR A 108 -6.65 -18.09 2.03
N GLY A 109 -6.34 -16.99 1.34
CA GLY A 109 -5.43 -15.95 1.84
C GLY A 109 -5.94 -15.29 3.13
N ARG A 110 -7.26 -15.13 3.27
CA ARG A 110 -7.90 -14.59 4.47
C ARG A 110 -7.93 -15.59 5.62
N LEU A 111 -8.24 -16.85 5.36
CA LEU A 111 -8.26 -17.91 6.37
C LEU A 111 -6.85 -18.18 6.94
N LYS A 112 -5.82 -18.16 6.09
CA LYS A 112 -4.42 -18.36 6.52
C LYS A 112 -3.89 -17.24 7.44
N ARG A 113 -4.54 -16.08 7.48
CA ARG A 113 -4.19 -14.95 8.37
C ARG A 113 -4.94 -14.96 9.71
N LEU A 114 -5.96 -15.80 9.86
CA LEU A 114 -6.76 -15.93 11.10
C LEU A 114 -6.35 -17.13 11.96
N LEU A 115 -5.41 -17.95 11.47
CA LEU A 115 -4.80 -19.09 12.15
C LEU A 115 -3.34 -18.76 12.45
#